data_AF-A0A090YMI2-F1
#
_entry.id   AF-A0A090YMI2-F1
#
_cell.length_a   1.000
_cell.length_b   1.000
_cell.length_c   1.000
_cell.angle_alpha   90.00
_cell.angle_beta   90.00
_cell.angle_gamma   90.00
#
_symmetry.space_group_name_H-M   'P 1'
#
loop_
_entity.id
_entity.type
_entity.pdbx_description
1 polymer ?
#
loop_
_entity_poly.entity_id
_entity_poly.type
_entity_poly.pdbx_seq_one_letter_code
_entity_poly.pdbx_strand_id
1 'polypeptide(L)'
;MVIEEHYTDTAGYTDQAFGLAHFLGFRFAPRLRDLATSKLYTIGLPKEFSNIESLYGVRGQINMKLICDNYDDVLRLAHSIREGKVSGALIMGKLGSYTRQNKVAKVLREIGKIEKSIFILGRILFY
;
A
#
# COMPACT_ATOMS: atom_id res chain seq x y z
N MET A 1 3.49 -10.28 21.43
CA MET A 1 3.14 -9.51 20.22
C MET A 1 2.69 -10.51 19.18
N VAL A 2 1.39 -10.77 19.08
CA VAL A 2 0.84 -11.76 18.14
C VAL A 2 0.62 -11.04 16.82
N ILE A 3 1.36 -11.44 15.80
CA ILE A 3 1.23 -10.90 14.44
C ILE A 3 0.07 -11.67 13.79
N GLU A 4 -1.11 -11.05 13.71
CA GLU A 4 -2.24 -11.62 12.96
C GLU A 4 -2.01 -11.38 11.45
N GLU A 5 -1.73 -12.46 10.72
CA GLU A 5 -1.72 -12.45 9.26
C GLU A 5 -3.13 -12.64 8.72
N HIS A 6 -3.57 -11.75 7.81
CA HIS A 6 -4.87 -11.86 7.15
C HIS A 6 -4.71 -12.23 5.67
N TYR A 7 -5.26 -13.38 5.27
CA TYR A 7 -5.23 -13.90 3.90
C TYR A 7 -6.55 -13.60 3.17
N THR A 8 -6.50 -12.96 1.99
CA THR A 8 -7.65 -12.77 1.10
C THR A 8 -7.38 -13.42 -0.26
N ASP A 9 -8.34 -14.19 -0.80
CA ASP A 9 -8.21 -14.83 -2.11
C ASP A 9 -8.26 -13.85 -3.30
N THR A 10 -7.63 -14.30 -4.40
CA THR A 10 -7.19 -13.50 -5.54
C THR A 10 -8.33 -12.99 -6.41
N ALA A 11 -8.87 -11.81 -6.10
CA ALA A 11 -9.66 -10.99 -7.04
C ALA A 11 -9.62 -9.45 -6.82
N GLY A 12 -9.03 -8.91 -5.75
CA GLY A 12 -9.21 -7.48 -5.46
C GLY A 12 -8.31 -6.85 -4.41
N TYR A 13 -7.01 -7.15 -4.40
CA TYR A 13 -6.10 -6.37 -3.57
C TYR A 13 -5.81 -5.01 -4.23
N THR A 14 -5.79 -3.94 -3.45
CA THR A 14 -5.54 -2.58 -3.94
C THR A 14 -4.32 -1.99 -3.23
N ASP A 15 -3.64 -1.02 -3.83
CA ASP A 15 -2.54 -0.33 -3.15
C ASP A 15 -3.10 0.33 -1.87
N GLN A 16 -4.31 0.88 -1.90
CA GLN A 16 -4.97 1.45 -0.72
C GLN A 16 -5.11 0.46 0.43
N ALA A 17 -5.33 -0.83 0.16
CA ALA A 17 -5.41 -1.87 1.19
C ALA A 17 -4.06 -2.05 1.90
N PHE A 18 -2.96 -2.09 1.13
CA PHE A 18 -1.60 -2.09 1.68
C PHE A 18 -1.35 -0.85 2.55
N GLY A 19 -1.71 0.33 2.05
CA GLY A 19 -1.52 1.59 2.78
C GLY A 19 -2.32 1.62 4.07
N LEU A 20 -3.58 1.18 4.06
CA LEU A 20 -4.43 1.19 5.25
C LEU A 20 -3.96 0.18 6.30
N ALA A 21 -3.56 -1.03 5.88
CA ALA A 21 -3.06 -2.06 6.78
C ALA A 21 -1.84 -1.58 7.59
N HIS A 22 -0.92 -0.86 6.95
CA HIS A 22 0.23 -0.24 7.60
C HIS A 22 -0.20 0.68 8.77
N PHE A 23 -1.15 1.59 8.54
CA PHE A 23 -1.62 2.49 9.61
C PHE A 23 -2.43 1.81 10.71
N LEU A 24 -3.06 0.68 10.40
CA LEU A 24 -3.79 -0.13 11.38
C LEU A 24 -2.87 -1.06 12.17
N GLY A 25 -1.59 -1.17 11.80
CA GLY A 25 -0.58 -1.91 12.55
C GLY A 25 -0.58 -3.42 12.28
N PHE A 26 -1.14 -3.87 11.14
CA PHE A 26 -1.07 -5.28 10.75
C PHE A 26 -0.41 -5.46 9.38
N ARG A 27 0.20 -6.63 9.18
CA ARG A 27 0.85 -6.98 7.92
C ARG A 27 -0.17 -7.52 6.94
N PHE A 28 -0.37 -6.83 5.82
CA PHE A 28 -1.20 -7.33 4.72
C PHE A 28 -0.35 -8.16 3.76
N ALA A 29 -0.64 -9.45 3.65
CA ALA A 29 0.14 -10.42 2.88
C ALA A 29 -0.72 -11.16 1.84
N PRO A 30 -1.20 -10.46 0.79
CA PRO A 30 -2.03 -11.11 -0.22
C PRO A 30 -1.24 -12.18 -1.00
N ARG A 31 -1.97 -13.17 -1.53
CA ARG A 31 -1.42 -14.13 -2.50
C ARG A 31 -1.30 -13.42 -3.85
N LEU A 32 -0.11 -12.90 -4.13
CA LEU A 32 0.24 -12.27 -5.39
C LEU A 32 0.64 -13.36 -6.39
N ARG A 33 -0.15 -13.56 -7.45
CA ARG A 33 0.10 -14.59 -8.47
C ARG A 33 1.32 -14.27 -9.34
N ASP A 34 1.53 -12.99 -9.65
CA ASP A 34 2.53 -12.54 -10.64
C ASP A 34 3.67 -11.74 -9.98
N LEU A 35 4.26 -12.26 -8.90
CA LEU A 35 5.36 -11.59 -8.19
C LEU A 35 6.59 -11.36 -9.08
N ALA A 36 6.95 -12.36 -9.89
CA ALA A 36 8.13 -12.32 -10.75
C ALA A 36 8.08 -11.25 -11.85
N THR A 37 6.88 -10.77 -12.20
CA THR A 37 6.68 -9.72 -13.22
C THR A 37 6.19 -8.39 -12.62
N SER A 38 6.09 -8.32 -11.29
CA SER A 38 5.59 -7.14 -10.59
C SER A 38 6.64 -6.03 -10.56
N LYS A 39 6.40 -4.97 -11.34
CA LYS A 39 7.22 -3.74 -11.31
C LYS A 39 7.07 -3.00 -9.98
N LEU A 40 8.17 -2.41 -9.52
CA LEU A 40 8.26 -1.70 -8.23
C LEU A 40 8.02 -0.20 -8.37
N TYR A 41 7.75 0.48 -7.25
CA TYR A 41 7.70 1.94 -7.19
C TYR A 41 8.90 2.49 -6.43
N THR A 42 9.41 3.65 -6.85
CA THR A 42 10.56 4.32 -6.22
C THR A 42 10.16 5.64 -5.55
N ILE A 43 10.86 6.02 -4.49
CA ILE A 43 10.66 7.31 -3.81
C ILE A 43 11.40 8.43 -4.55
N GLY A 44 12.53 8.11 -5.18
CA GLY A 44 13.33 9.02 -6.02
C GLY A 44 13.26 8.68 -7.51
N LEU A 45 14.16 9.28 -8.29
CA LEU A 45 14.22 9.05 -9.74
C LEU A 45 14.64 7.61 -10.03
N PRO A 46 14.07 6.90 -11.03
CA PRO A 46 14.43 5.51 -11.33
C PRO A 46 15.94 5.28 -11.49
N LYS A 47 16.64 6.23 -12.12
CA LYS A 47 18.09 6.22 -12.32
C LYS A 47 18.91 6.17 -11.02
N GLU A 48 18.37 6.67 -9.91
CA GLU A 48 19.00 6.60 -8.58
C GLU A 48 18.93 5.16 -8.01
N PHE A 49 18.10 4.32 -8.61
CA PHE A 49 17.87 2.91 -8.27
C PHE A 49 18.17 2.00 -9.47
N SER A 50 19.24 2.27 -10.21
CA SER A 50 19.61 1.55 -11.45
C SER A 50 19.63 0.03 -11.31
N ASN A 51 20.12 -0.49 -10.18
CA ASN A 51 20.12 -1.93 -9.90
C ASN A 51 18.69 -2.49 -9.75
N ILE A 52 17.79 -1.75 -9.10
CA ILE A 52 16.38 -2.14 -8.94
C ILE A 52 15.66 -2.06 -10.30
N GLU A 53 15.93 -1.00 -11.07
CA GLU A 53 15.37 -0.82 -12.41
C GLU A 53 15.77 -1.95 -13.35
N SER A 54 17.05 -2.34 -13.34
CA SER A 54 17.56 -3.41 -14.20
C SER A 54 17.02 -4.80 -13.82
N LEU A 55 16.82 -5.09 -12.53
CA LEU A 55 16.45 -6.43 -12.06
C LEU A 55 14.93 -6.64 -11.99
N TYR A 56 14.18 -5.62 -11.59
CA TYR A 56 12.76 -5.75 -11.24
C TYR A 56 11.85 -4.79 -12.02
N GLY A 57 12.43 -3.82 -12.72
CA GLY A 57 11.71 -2.78 -13.43
C GLY A 57 11.03 -1.77 -12.49
N VAL A 58 11.00 -0.51 -12.90
CA VAL A 58 10.28 0.56 -12.19
C VAL A 58 8.97 0.87 -12.89
N ARG A 59 7.87 0.85 -12.14
CA ARG A 59 6.53 1.20 -12.61
C ARG A 59 6.29 2.71 -12.59
N GLY A 60 6.94 3.41 -11.68
CA GLY A 60 6.84 4.86 -11.54
C GLY A 60 7.32 5.34 -10.18
N GLN A 61 7.23 6.65 -9.99
CA GLN A 61 7.64 7.32 -8.75
C GLN A 61 6.43 7.52 -7.82
N ILE A 62 6.67 7.38 -6.52
CA ILE A 62 5.72 7.71 -5.46
C ILE A 62 5.64 9.23 -5.30
N ASN A 63 4.41 9.75 -5.22
CA ASN A 63 4.22 11.18 -4.95
C ASN A 63 4.38 11.49 -3.45
N MET A 64 5.63 11.66 -3.01
CA MET A 64 5.95 11.97 -1.61
C MET A 64 5.32 13.27 -1.12
N LYS A 65 5.22 14.28 -1.99
CA LYS A 65 4.57 15.54 -1.63
C LYS A 65 3.11 15.33 -1.25
N LEU A 66 2.36 14.56 -2.05
CA LEU A 66 0.97 14.23 -1.73
C LEU A 66 0.83 13.51 -0.38
N ILE A 67 1.78 12.62 -0.06
CA ILE A 67 1.82 11.92 1.23
C ILE A 67 2.02 12.93 2.37
N CYS A 68 3.09 13.72 2.30
CA CYS A 68 3.42 14.68 3.35
C CYS A 68 2.29 15.71 3.58
N ASP A 69 1.73 16.25 2.50
CA ASP A 69 0.70 17.30 2.56
C ASP A 69 -0.63 16.81 3.18
N ASN A 70 -0.87 15.50 3.27
CA ASN A 70 -2.17 14.93 3.68
C ASN A 70 -2.03 13.77 4.69
N TYR A 71 -0.86 13.62 5.32
CA TYR A 71 -0.56 12.50 6.22
C TYR A 71 -1.52 12.46 7.42
N ASP A 72 -1.81 13.62 8.00
CA ASP A 72 -2.69 13.76 9.17
C ASP A 72 -4.13 13.29 8.89
N ASP A 73 -4.64 13.49 7.68
CA ASP A 73 -5.99 13.05 7.32
C ASP A 73 -6.08 11.51 7.29
N VAL A 74 -5.02 10.84 6.88
CA VAL A 74 -4.93 9.37 6.92
C VAL A 74 -4.82 8.87 8.35
N LEU A 75 -4.02 9.52 9.20
CA LEU A 75 -3.92 9.18 10.62
C LEU A 75 -5.26 9.30 11.33
N ARG A 76 -6.01 10.39 11.10
CA ARG A 76 -7.36 10.59 11.65
C ARG A 76 -8.33 9.49 11.22
N LEU A 77 -8.27 9.10 9.95
CA LEU A 77 -9.06 7.97 9.44
C LEU A 77 -8.70 6.67 10.17
N ALA A 78 -7.42 6.33 10.24
CA ALA A 78 -6.94 5.11 10.88
C ALA A 78 -7.31 5.06 12.37
N HIS A 79 -7.15 6.18 13.08
CA HIS A 79 -7.58 6.33 14.47
C HIS A 79 -9.08 6.08 14.62
N SER A 80 -9.92 6.65 13.75
CA SER A 80 -11.37 6.45 13.79
C SER A 80 -11.78 4.99 13.59
N ILE A 81 -11.05 4.26 12.75
CA ILE A 81 -11.25 2.81 12.56
C ILE A 81 -10.85 2.05 13.84
N ARG A 82 -9.67 2.35 14.40
CA ARG A 82 -9.14 1.66 15.60
C ARG A 82 -10.03 1.84 16.83
N GLU A 83 -10.62 3.02 16.99
CA GLU A 83 -11.59 3.33 18.06
C GLU A 83 -12.96 2.65 17.86
N GLY A 84 -13.11 1.75 16.88
CA GLY A 84 -14.33 0.99 16.62
C GLY A 84 -15.47 1.82 16.03
N LYS A 85 -15.23 3.07 15.63
CA LYS A 85 -16.27 3.94 15.05
C LYS A 85 -16.67 3.50 13.63
N VAL A 86 -15.81 2.76 12.93
CA VAL A 86 -16.05 2.24 11.56
C VAL A 86 -15.23 0.96 11.29
N SER A 87 -15.81 -0.07 10.63
CA SER A 87 -15.05 -1.29 10.27
C SER A 87 -14.13 -1.09 9.06
N GLY A 88 -12.94 -1.72 9.07
CA GLY A 88 -11.94 -1.59 7.99
C GLY A 88 -12.47 -2.04 6.62
N ALA A 89 -13.27 -3.11 6.58
CA ALA A 89 -13.92 -3.58 5.35
C ALA A 89 -14.93 -2.55 4.78
N LEU A 90 -15.68 -1.87 5.65
CA LEU A 90 -16.62 -0.82 5.26
C LEU A 90 -15.90 0.41 4.70
N ILE A 91 -14.77 0.79 5.30
CA ILE A 91 -13.94 1.90 4.81
C ILE A 91 -13.33 1.55 3.45
N MET A 92 -12.79 0.34 3.28
CA MET A 92 -12.24 -0.09 2.00
C MET A 92 -13.30 -0.14 0.89
N GLY A 93 -14.52 -0.56 1.21
CA GLY A 93 -15.67 -0.48 0.29
C GLY A 93 -15.99 0.96 -0.12
N LYS A 94 -15.98 1.92 0.83
CA LYS A 94 -16.22 3.35 0.55
C LYS A 94 -15.06 4.03 -0.19
N LEU A 95 -13.82 3.68 0.11
CA LEU A 95 -12.65 4.21 -0.59
C LEU A 95 -12.62 3.70 -2.04
N GLY A 96 -12.99 2.44 -2.27
CA GLY A 96 -13.13 1.83 -3.59
C GLY A 96 -14.14 2.56 -4.48
N SER A 97 -15.31 2.89 -3.94
CA SER A 97 -16.41 3.54 -4.68
C SER A 97 -16.17 5.00 -5.05
N TYR A 98 -15.29 5.72 -4.34
CA TYR A 98 -14.99 7.15 -4.59
C TYR A 98 -13.50 7.46 -4.84
N THR A 99 -12.75 6.47 -5.32
CA THR A 99 -11.28 6.50 -5.45
C THR A 99 -10.71 7.71 -6.22
N ARG A 100 -11.45 8.28 -7.19
CA ARG A 100 -10.95 9.40 -8.02
C ARG A 100 -11.01 10.78 -7.35
N GLN A 101 -11.95 11.00 -6.43
CA GLN A 101 -12.16 12.31 -5.79
C GLN A 101 -11.68 12.37 -4.33
N ASN A 102 -11.52 11.21 -3.68
CA ASN A 102 -11.12 11.18 -2.29
C ASN A 102 -9.59 11.34 -2.12
N LYS A 103 -9.14 12.47 -1.54
CA LYS A 103 -7.72 12.75 -1.26
C LYS A 103 -7.09 11.67 -0.38
N VAL A 104 -7.79 11.20 0.65
CA VAL A 104 -7.32 10.13 1.55
C VAL A 104 -7.11 8.84 0.77
N ALA A 105 -8.02 8.50 -0.17
CA ALA A 105 -7.84 7.33 -1.02
C ALA A 105 -6.60 7.44 -1.93
N LYS A 106 -6.27 8.64 -2.41
CA LYS A 106 -5.05 8.87 -3.21
C LYS A 106 -3.79 8.74 -2.36
N VAL A 107 -3.80 9.28 -1.14
CA VAL A 107 -2.66 9.19 -0.22
C VAL A 107 -2.43 7.75 0.21
N LEU A 108 -3.49 7.04 0.61
CA LEU A 108 -3.44 5.61 0.93
C LEU A 108 -2.91 4.78 -0.24
N ARG A 109 -3.23 5.19 -1.49
CA ARG A 109 -2.69 4.53 -2.68
C ARG A 109 -1.18 4.75 -2.81
N GLU A 110 -0.68 5.98 -2.63
CA GLU A 110 0.75 6.28 -2.72
C GLU A 110 1.54 5.55 -1.63
N ILE A 111 1.05 5.54 -0.39
CA ILE A 111 1.66 4.78 0.72
C ILE A 111 1.58 3.28 0.44
N GLY A 112 0.46 2.83 -0.09
CA GLY A 112 0.25 1.46 -0.55
C GLY A 112 1.29 0.96 -1.55
N LYS A 113 1.72 1.82 -2.47
CA LYS A 113 2.79 1.48 -3.42
C LYS A 113 4.13 1.25 -2.74
N ILE A 114 4.43 2.00 -1.66
CA ILE A 114 5.64 1.80 -0.84
C ILE A 114 5.57 0.42 -0.18
N GLU A 115 4.53 0.18 0.60
CA GLU A 115 4.34 -1.06 1.37
C GLU A 115 4.31 -2.30 0.45
N LYS A 116 3.63 -2.19 -0.70
CA LYS A 116 3.62 -3.24 -1.71
C LYS A 116 5.00 -3.51 -2.29
N SER A 117 5.79 -2.46 -2.58
CA SER A 117 7.14 -2.62 -3.11
C SER A 117 8.06 -3.29 -2.08
N ILE A 118 7.97 -2.90 -0.80
CA ILE A 118 8.67 -3.55 0.31
C ILE A 118 8.23 -5.02 0.45
N PHE A 119 6.93 -5.29 0.37
CA PHE A 119 6.40 -6.65 0.44
C PHE A 119 6.92 -7.55 -0.68
N ILE A 120 6.93 -7.06 -1.92
CA ILE A 120 7.47 -7.79 -3.07
C ILE A 120 8.98 -8.03 -2.90
N LEU A 121 9.74 -6.99 -2.55
CA LEU A 121 11.18 -7.10 -2.34
C LEU A 121 11.52 -8.11 -1.25
N GLY A 122 10.84 -8.08 -0.09
CA GLY A 122 11.03 -9.08 0.96
C GLY A 122 10.72 -10.48 0.45
N ARG A 123 9.64 -10.66 -0.31
CA ARG A 123 9.24 -11.98 -0.80
C ARG A 123 10.20 -12.55 -1.85
N ILE A 124 10.86 -11.70 -2.62
CA ILE A 124 11.86 -12.09 -3.61
C ILE A 124 13.23 -12.33 -2.96
N LEU A 125 13.63 -11.52 -1.96
CA LEU A 125 14.94 -11.64 -1.31
C LEU A 125 15.03 -12.81 -0.30
N PHE A 126 13.89 -13.26 0.23
CA PHE A 126 13.82 -14.37 1.20
C PHE A 126 13.35 -15.70 0.57
N TYR A 127 13.43 -15.83 -0.76
CA TYR A 127 13.25 -17.07 -1.53
C TYR A 127 14.50 -17.34 -2.36
#